data_AF-R7RUI9-F1
#
_entry.id   AF-R7RUI9-F1
#
_cell.length_a   1.000
_cell.length_b   1.000
_cell.length_c   1.000
_cell.angle_alpha   90.00
_cell.angle_beta   90.00
_cell.angle_gamma   90.00
#
_symmetry.space_group_name_H-M   'P 1'
#
loop_
_entity.id
_entity.type
_entity.pdbx_description
1 polymer ?
#
loop_
_entity_poly.entity_id
_entity_poly.type
_entity_poly.pdbx_seq_one_letter_code
_entity_poly.pdbx_strand_id
1 'polypeptide(L)'
;MGFLDLFKNEKNLKLSNSKEIIELDNFNKDDIVINNKKFHIPYDVLKLLWFVDGPLKNYNPAQGKTFEVEGIIISFSSPKTVEPSAISIKLPIREVKNKNNVEKLGYYPSYGPNFLSTGLTPSQRWVYLDWLQNIEQEIDIGYVFLFYYGLERHLFLGDADSAFEMILRLRKFHKNKSFTYYTTNALIAASIFHKREDWFLKFFNTITDIEDVEVNDMYLLAKYVLKKGLTAKEIMKISKMVGFNNQRYIKDEKDLFEQELRKILIDTYSCEEMPLDRFKITDSPREQKVILANYSLDDNQRMPEIPSLTQNNIFAETVKMLLEAAHENVKTILKYLRKNKETNFIVQKIDNTPQKKPDDVYKKSPIFNEIDVKMFDENVRYYDEGICPNCKSKVDKRPAKK
;
A
#
# COMPACT_ATOMS: atom_id res chain seq x y z
N MET A 1 -14.20 -19.96 -46.28
CA MET A 1 -12.84 -19.80 -46.85
C MET A 1 -12.53 -18.32 -46.85
N GLY A 2 -11.50 -17.74 -46.26
CA GLY A 2 -10.50 -18.13 -45.27
C GLY A 2 -9.75 -16.83 -44.96
N PHE A 3 -9.83 -16.36 -43.71
CA PHE A 3 -9.29 -15.08 -43.24
C PHE A 3 -7.86 -15.29 -42.75
N LEU A 4 -6.88 -15.57 -43.64
CA LEU A 4 -5.53 -15.93 -43.19
C LEU A 4 -4.39 -15.74 -44.22
N ASP A 5 -4.40 -14.66 -45.02
CA ASP A 5 -3.31 -14.45 -46.01
C ASP A 5 -2.87 -12.98 -46.19
N LEU A 6 -2.46 -12.33 -45.10
CA LEU A 6 -1.84 -10.99 -45.12
C LEU A 6 -0.60 -10.94 -44.22
N PHE A 7 0.32 -11.89 -44.39
CA PHE A 7 1.71 -11.75 -43.92
C PHE A 7 2.68 -12.43 -44.88
N LYS A 8 2.89 -11.82 -46.05
CA LYS A 8 4.10 -12.07 -46.85
C LYS A 8 4.62 -10.78 -47.46
N ASN A 9 5.89 -10.53 -47.15
CA ASN A 9 6.82 -9.63 -47.82
C ASN A 9 6.60 -8.12 -47.66
N GLU A 10 7.33 -7.53 -46.72
CA GLU A 10 8.24 -6.42 -47.04
C GLU A 10 9.50 -6.52 -46.16
N LYS A 11 10.53 -7.15 -46.72
CA LYS A 11 11.93 -6.94 -46.31
C LYS A 11 12.47 -5.78 -47.12
N ASN A 12 12.94 -4.73 -46.44
CA ASN A 12 14.23 -4.05 -46.65
C ASN A 12 14.17 -2.56 -46.27
N LEU A 13 14.30 -2.28 -44.97
CA LEU A 13 14.90 -1.03 -44.52
C LEU A 13 16.03 -1.41 -43.55
N LYS A 14 17.24 -1.50 -44.12
CA LYS A 14 18.48 -1.70 -43.37
C LYS A 14 18.76 -0.44 -42.56
N LEU A 15 18.39 -0.42 -41.28
CA LEU A 15 19.05 0.41 -40.28
C LEU A 15 20.20 -0.39 -39.70
N SER A 16 21.42 0.08 -39.96
CA SER A 16 22.66 -0.42 -39.40
C SER A 16 22.71 -0.14 -37.89
N ASN A 17 22.31 -1.12 -37.08
CA ASN A 17 22.64 -1.18 -35.65
C ASN A 17 23.56 -2.38 -35.42
N SER A 18 24.85 -2.17 -35.67
CA SER A 18 25.89 -3.09 -35.22
C SER A 18 26.28 -2.73 -33.78
N LYS A 19 25.79 -3.56 -32.86
CA LYS A 19 26.47 -4.04 -31.65
C LYS A 19 27.30 -3.02 -30.86
N GLU A 20 26.71 -2.55 -29.77
CA GLU A 20 27.32 -2.60 -28.44
C GLU A 20 26.20 -2.76 -27.41
N ILE A 21 25.61 -3.97 -27.38
CA ILE A 21 24.99 -4.47 -26.15
C ILE A 21 26.19 -4.82 -25.29
N ILE A 22 26.64 -3.86 -24.49
CA ILE A 22 27.54 -4.16 -23.38
C ILE A 22 26.70 -4.98 -22.40
N GLU A 23 26.93 -6.29 -22.37
CA GLU A 23 26.44 -7.16 -21.31
C GLU A 23 26.85 -6.54 -19.97
N LEU A 24 25.86 -6.05 -19.23
CA LEU A 24 25.96 -5.51 -17.86
C LEU A 24 26.32 -6.59 -16.81
N ASP A 25 26.88 -7.72 -17.23
CA ASP A 25 27.07 -8.90 -16.38
C ASP A 25 28.42 -8.95 -15.66
N ASN A 26 29.32 -7.98 -15.85
CA ASN A 26 30.67 -8.03 -15.25
C ASN A 26 31.13 -6.76 -14.50
N PHE A 27 30.26 -5.81 -14.18
CA PHE A 27 30.53 -4.92 -13.05
C PHE A 27 30.15 -5.67 -11.78
N ASN A 28 31.06 -5.78 -10.80
CA ASN A 28 30.67 -6.18 -9.43
C ASN A 28 29.41 -5.41 -9.05
N LYS A 29 28.27 -6.10 -8.94
CA LYS A 29 26.91 -5.51 -9.01
C LYS A 29 26.56 -4.59 -7.82
N ASP A 30 27.49 -4.34 -6.90
CA ASP A 30 27.28 -3.61 -5.64
C ASP A 30 28.24 -2.42 -5.43
N ASP A 31 29.14 -2.12 -6.37
CA ASP A 31 30.21 -1.15 -6.15
C ASP A 31 30.05 0.14 -6.96
N ILE A 32 29.81 1.28 -6.30
CA ILE A 32 29.91 2.59 -6.93
C ILE A 32 31.23 3.29 -6.56
N VAL A 33 31.84 3.98 -7.51
CA VAL A 33 33.05 4.78 -7.28
C VAL A 33 32.72 6.25 -7.53
N ILE A 34 32.85 7.07 -6.49
CA ILE A 34 32.64 8.52 -6.54
C ILE A 34 33.88 9.20 -5.95
N ASN A 35 34.51 10.09 -6.72
CA ASN A 35 35.73 10.80 -6.33
C ASN A 35 36.82 9.88 -5.75
N ASN A 36 37.10 8.75 -6.43
CA ASN A 36 38.06 7.72 -6.03
C ASN A 36 37.75 6.97 -4.72
N LYS A 37 36.56 7.17 -4.14
CA LYS A 37 36.07 6.40 -2.99
C LYS A 37 35.07 5.35 -3.47
N LYS A 38 35.22 4.14 -2.97
CA LYS A 38 34.34 3.01 -3.26
C LYS A 38 33.26 2.90 -2.19
N PHE A 39 32.00 2.71 -2.60
CA PHE A 39 30.87 2.41 -1.73
C PHE A 39 30.23 1.10 -2.17
N HIS A 40 29.96 0.22 -1.22
CA HIS A 40 29.35 -1.09 -1.40
C HIS A 40 27.84 -0.98 -1.17
N ILE A 41 27.10 -0.52 -2.18
CA ILE A 41 25.65 -0.36 -2.12
C ILE A 41 24.98 -1.66 -2.57
N PRO A 42 24.16 -2.31 -1.74
CA PRO A 42 23.42 -3.51 -2.12
C PRO A 42 22.65 -3.30 -3.43
N TYR A 43 22.70 -4.28 -4.34
CA TYR A 43 22.07 -4.22 -5.65
C TYR A 43 20.59 -3.81 -5.64
N ASP A 44 19.81 -4.27 -4.66
CA ASP A 44 18.39 -3.92 -4.51
C ASP A 44 18.16 -2.45 -4.20
N VAL A 45 19.11 -1.80 -3.51
CA VAL A 45 19.16 -0.36 -3.30
C VAL A 45 19.70 0.35 -4.54
N LEU A 46 20.83 -0.10 -5.09
CA LEU A 46 21.53 0.54 -6.22
C LEU A 46 20.63 0.69 -7.45
N LYS A 47 19.86 -0.35 -7.80
CA LYS A 47 18.96 -0.34 -8.96
C LYS A 47 17.81 0.66 -8.84
N LEU A 48 17.54 1.16 -7.62
CA LEU A 48 16.51 2.15 -7.30
C LEU A 48 17.07 3.57 -7.11
N LEU A 49 18.37 3.77 -7.35
CA LEU A 49 19.00 5.09 -7.33
C LEU A 49 18.92 5.75 -8.70
N TRP A 50 18.72 7.07 -8.69
CA TRP A 50 18.80 7.90 -9.89
C TRP A 50 20.18 8.54 -10.00
N PHE A 51 20.75 8.56 -11.21
CA PHE A 51 22.01 9.22 -11.52
C PHE A 51 21.82 10.21 -12.67
N VAL A 52 22.29 11.44 -12.49
CA VAL A 52 22.20 12.51 -13.52
C VAL A 52 23.37 12.47 -14.51
N ASP A 53 24.49 11.88 -14.11
CA ASP A 53 25.73 11.80 -14.88
C ASP A 53 26.51 10.51 -14.59
N GLY A 54 27.60 10.32 -15.34
CA GLY A 54 28.48 9.16 -15.20
C GLY A 54 27.99 7.90 -15.91
N PRO A 55 28.72 6.77 -15.75
CA PRO A 55 28.39 5.50 -16.39
C PRO A 55 27.05 4.90 -15.93
N LEU A 56 26.58 5.26 -14.74
CA LEU A 56 25.31 4.79 -14.17
C LEU A 56 24.13 5.71 -14.49
N LYS A 57 24.31 6.73 -15.32
CA LYS A 57 23.26 7.70 -15.67
C LYS A 57 22.01 6.98 -16.16
N ASN A 58 20.91 7.14 -15.42
CA ASN A 58 19.61 6.53 -15.73
C ASN A 58 18.45 7.54 -15.61
N TYR A 59 18.69 8.75 -15.11
CA TYR A 59 17.64 9.76 -15.03
C TYR A 59 17.34 10.34 -16.41
N ASN A 60 16.11 10.14 -16.89
CA ASN A 60 15.61 10.71 -18.13
C ASN A 60 14.25 11.43 -17.91
N PRO A 61 14.21 12.77 -18.06
CA PRO A 61 13.00 13.55 -17.79
C PRO A 61 11.89 13.41 -18.86
N ALA A 62 12.07 12.57 -19.89
CA ALA A 62 11.10 12.45 -20.99
C ALA A 62 9.99 11.40 -20.78
N GLN A 63 9.89 10.78 -19.60
CA GLN A 63 8.92 9.72 -19.35
C GLN A 63 7.69 10.24 -18.62
N GLY A 64 6.52 9.83 -19.10
CA GLY A 64 5.24 10.04 -18.44
C GLY A 64 4.32 8.84 -18.59
N LYS A 65 3.42 8.69 -17.64
CA LYS A 65 2.41 7.64 -17.56
C LYS A 65 1.13 8.24 -16.99
N THR A 66 0.03 8.02 -17.69
CA THR A 66 -1.30 8.37 -17.20
C THR A 66 -1.97 7.13 -16.64
N PHE A 67 -2.60 7.29 -15.49
CA PHE A 67 -3.41 6.30 -14.82
C PHE A 67 -4.85 6.81 -14.79
N GLU A 68 -5.78 5.91 -15.13
CA GLU A 68 -7.21 6.18 -15.08
C GLU A 68 -7.90 5.06 -14.30
N VAL A 69 -8.59 5.46 -13.23
CA VAL A 69 -9.31 4.55 -12.32
C VAL A 69 -10.59 5.25 -11.87
N GLU A 70 -11.75 4.66 -12.19
CA GLU A 70 -13.07 5.16 -11.74
C GLU A 70 -13.30 6.67 -12.01
N GLY A 71 -12.85 7.15 -13.18
CA GLY A 71 -12.95 8.56 -13.57
C GLY A 71 -11.95 9.51 -12.88
N ILE A 72 -11.00 8.97 -12.12
CA ILE A 72 -9.83 9.67 -11.58
C ILE A 72 -8.70 9.48 -12.58
N ILE A 73 -8.19 10.59 -13.11
CA ILE A 73 -7.08 10.60 -14.04
C ILE A 73 -5.90 11.30 -13.38
N ILE A 74 -4.78 10.58 -13.23
CA ILE A 74 -3.52 11.17 -12.81
C ILE A 74 -2.47 10.92 -13.88
N SER A 75 -1.86 11.99 -14.35
CA SER A 75 -0.72 11.91 -15.27
C SER A 75 0.56 12.22 -14.52
N PHE A 76 1.37 11.19 -14.30
CA PHE A 76 2.73 11.37 -13.85
C PHE A 76 3.58 11.64 -15.07
N SER A 77 4.31 12.73 -15.03
CA SER A 77 5.31 13.11 -16.01
C SER A 77 6.54 13.51 -15.23
N SER A 78 7.71 13.21 -15.77
CA SER A 78 8.91 13.78 -15.18
C SER A 78 8.88 15.30 -15.38
N PRO A 79 9.09 16.08 -14.31
CA PRO A 79 9.07 17.54 -14.37
C PRO A 79 10.25 18.04 -15.20
N LYS A 80 10.18 19.30 -15.64
CA LYS A 80 11.33 19.99 -16.26
C LYS A 80 12.47 20.27 -15.24
N THR A 81 12.23 20.04 -13.96
CA THR A 81 13.16 20.31 -12.86
C THR A 81 14.03 19.08 -12.55
N VAL A 82 15.13 19.32 -11.82
CA VAL A 82 16.09 18.27 -11.44
C VAL A 82 15.50 17.43 -10.31
N GLU A 83 15.55 16.10 -10.45
CA GLU A 83 15.14 15.15 -9.41
C GLU A 83 16.04 15.31 -8.16
N PRO A 84 15.48 15.61 -6.97
CA PRO A 84 16.26 15.86 -5.77
C PRO A 84 17.08 14.67 -5.31
N SER A 85 16.58 13.44 -5.47
CA SER A 85 17.30 12.21 -5.12
C SER A 85 18.45 11.85 -6.07
N ALA A 86 18.51 12.50 -7.25
CA ALA A 86 19.42 12.06 -8.30
C ALA A 86 20.87 12.42 -7.97
N ILE A 87 21.71 11.39 -7.96
CA ILE A 87 23.12 11.43 -7.61
C ILE A 87 23.93 11.93 -8.82
N SER A 88 24.80 12.91 -8.57
CA SER A 88 25.86 13.28 -9.50
C SER A 88 27.18 12.72 -8.98
N ILE A 89 27.87 11.90 -9.77
CA ILE A 89 29.18 11.36 -9.40
C ILE A 89 30.30 12.41 -9.53
N LYS A 90 30.00 13.57 -10.11
CA LYS A 90 30.93 14.70 -10.27
C LYS A 90 30.95 15.64 -9.07
N LEU A 91 29.95 15.55 -8.18
CA LEU A 91 29.88 16.41 -7.01
C LEU A 91 30.87 15.97 -5.92
N PRO A 92 31.56 16.92 -5.25
CA PRO A 92 32.55 16.59 -4.24
C PRO A 92 31.91 15.86 -3.05
N ILE A 93 32.66 14.90 -2.49
CA ILE A 93 32.33 14.21 -1.24
C ILE A 93 33.48 14.40 -0.25
N ARG A 94 33.18 14.42 1.05
CA ARG A 94 34.19 14.52 2.12
C ARG A 94 33.88 13.50 3.20
N GLU A 95 34.77 12.53 3.35
CA GLU A 95 34.67 11.53 4.41
C GLU A 95 34.70 12.18 5.80
N VAL A 96 33.85 11.69 6.69
CA VAL A 96 33.75 12.17 8.07
C VAL A 96 34.00 11.04 9.06
N LYS A 97 34.78 11.33 10.10
CA LYS A 97 35.08 10.34 11.16
C LYS A 97 33.90 10.09 12.09
N ASN A 98 33.07 11.11 12.31
CA ASN A 98 31.89 11.04 13.15
C ASN A 98 30.71 11.69 12.43
N LYS A 99 29.70 10.88 12.08
CA LYS A 99 28.49 11.34 11.40
C LYS A 99 27.69 12.35 12.22
N ASN A 100 27.78 12.29 13.56
CA ASN A 100 27.05 13.20 14.46
C ASN A 100 27.58 14.64 14.41
N ASN A 101 28.77 14.87 13.85
CA ASN A 101 29.33 16.20 13.67
C ASN A 101 28.92 16.85 12.35
N VAL A 102 28.16 16.14 11.51
CA VAL A 102 27.62 16.67 10.26
C VAL A 102 26.27 17.30 10.55
N GLU A 103 26.06 18.50 10.02
CA GLU A 103 24.79 19.21 10.13
C GLU A 103 23.65 18.36 9.56
N LYS A 104 22.53 18.29 10.30
CA LYS A 104 21.31 17.61 9.89
C LYS A 104 20.75 18.23 8.61
N LEU A 105 19.97 17.44 7.86
CA LEU A 105 19.35 17.98 6.66
C LEU A 105 18.19 18.91 7.02
N GLY A 106 18.05 19.99 6.27
CA GLY A 106 16.87 20.84 6.34
C GLY A 106 15.65 20.21 5.67
N TYR A 107 14.56 20.97 5.63
CA TYR A 107 13.38 20.58 4.86
C TYR A 107 13.69 20.50 3.36
N TYR A 108 13.01 19.59 2.66
CA TYR A 108 13.12 19.40 1.21
C TYR A 108 14.57 19.19 0.72
N PRO A 109 15.28 18.15 1.23
CA PRO A 109 16.67 17.92 0.86
C PRO A 109 16.83 17.61 -0.63
N SER A 110 18.02 17.88 -1.16
CA SER A 110 18.42 17.57 -2.53
C SER A 110 19.89 17.17 -2.56
N TYR A 111 20.23 16.13 -3.32
CA TYR A 111 21.62 15.66 -3.45
C TYR A 111 22.52 16.74 -4.05
N GLY A 112 22.07 17.32 -5.17
CA GLY A 112 22.70 18.45 -5.85
C GLY A 112 22.00 19.78 -5.54
N PRO A 113 22.59 20.92 -5.91
CA PRO A 113 21.93 22.23 -5.82
C PRO A 113 20.66 22.26 -6.67
N ASN A 114 19.60 22.90 -6.19
CA ASN A 114 18.39 23.15 -6.98
C ASN A 114 17.72 24.49 -6.58
N PHE A 115 16.57 24.80 -7.18
CA PHE A 115 15.87 26.08 -6.95
C PHE A 115 15.31 26.26 -5.52
N LEU A 116 15.06 25.16 -4.81
CA LEU A 116 14.42 25.15 -3.48
C LEU A 116 15.41 24.87 -2.34
N SER A 117 16.64 24.43 -2.65
CA SER A 117 17.65 24.02 -1.67
C SER A 117 19.07 24.24 -2.21
N THR A 118 20.01 24.56 -1.31
CA THR A 118 21.44 24.68 -1.62
C THR A 118 22.10 23.35 -2.00
N GLY A 119 21.40 22.23 -1.82
CA GLY A 119 21.92 20.89 -2.03
C GLY A 119 22.84 20.42 -0.90
N LEU A 120 23.09 19.12 -0.83
CA LEU A 120 23.96 18.55 0.20
C LEU A 120 25.38 19.10 0.13
N THR A 121 25.98 19.39 1.29
CA THR A 121 27.42 19.66 1.40
C THR A 121 28.24 18.39 1.09
N PRO A 122 29.55 18.49 0.80
CA PRO A 122 30.39 17.32 0.54
C PRO A 122 30.37 16.27 1.68
N SER A 123 30.30 16.72 2.94
CA SER A 123 30.21 15.84 4.10
C SER A 123 28.86 15.13 4.17
N GLN A 124 27.76 15.85 3.91
CA GLN A 124 26.41 15.26 3.87
C GLN A 124 26.25 14.25 2.72
N ARG A 125 26.82 14.53 1.54
CA ARG A 125 26.84 13.55 0.43
C ARG A 125 27.56 12.27 0.81
N TRP A 126 28.69 12.38 1.52
CA TRP A 126 29.40 11.19 2.01
C TRP A 126 28.53 10.42 3.01
N VAL A 127 27.88 11.09 3.96
CA VAL A 127 26.97 10.43 4.93
C VAL A 127 25.83 9.71 4.22
N TYR A 128 25.25 10.33 3.19
CA TYR A 128 24.19 9.71 2.39
C TYR A 128 24.67 8.45 1.66
N LEU A 129 25.77 8.55 0.93
CA LEU A 129 26.35 7.43 0.18
C LEU A 129 26.80 6.30 1.12
N ASP A 130 27.34 6.64 2.29
CA ASP A 130 27.73 5.67 3.30
C ASP A 130 26.50 4.95 3.89
N TRP A 131 25.41 5.68 4.15
CA TRP A 131 24.14 5.11 4.61
C TRP A 131 23.46 4.21 3.58
N LEU A 132 23.56 4.50 2.28
CA LEU A 132 22.99 3.65 1.24
C LEU A 132 23.58 2.22 1.23
N GLN A 133 24.77 2.02 1.81
CA GLN A 133 25.36 0.69 2.00
C GLN A 133 24.59 -0.16 3.03
N ASN A 134 23.89 0.48 3.98
CA ASN A 134 22.99 -0.17 4.92
C ASN A 134 21.86 0.78 5.33
N ILE A 135 20.80 0.79 4.53
CA ILE A 135 19.63 1.65 4.71
C ILE A 135 18.81 1.36 5.97
N GLU A 136 19.13 0.30 6.72
CA GLU A 136 18.42 -0.06 7.96
C GLU A 136 19.00 0.65 9.18
N GLN A 137 20.19 1.25 9.04
CA GLN A 137 20.82 2.01 10.12
C GLN A 137 20.07 3.31 10.42
N GLU A 138 19.99 3.66 11.70
CA GLU A 138 19.47 4.94 12.16
C GLU A 138 20.24 6.11 11.52
N ILE A 139 19.49 7.09 11.04
CA ILE A 139 20.04 8.28 10.40
C ILE A 139 19.07 9.46 10.57
N ASP A 140 19.56 10.67 10.35
CA ASP A 140 18.70 11.83 10.16
C ASP A 140 17.66 11.56 9.04
N ILE A 141 16.39 11.77 9.36
CA ILE A 141 15.27 11.37 8.50
C ILE A 141 15.30 12.05 7.12
N GLY A 142 15.97 13.20 6.98
CA GLY A 142 16.12 13.87 5.70
C GLY A 142 16.84 13.01 4.67
N TYR A 143 17.79 12.16 5.06
CA TYR A 143 18.46 11.23 4.15
C TYR A 143 17.52 10.13 3.66
N VAL A 144 16.60 9.69 4.53
CA VAL A 144 15.55 8.72 4.17
C VAL A 144 14.58 9.35 3.18
N PHE A 145 14.14 10.60 3.42
CA PHE A 145 13.31 11.35 2.48
C PHE A 145 14.00 11.56 1.14
N LEU A 146 15.30 11.86 1.14
CA LEU A 146 16.07 12.02 -0.08
C LEU A 146 16.05 10.76 -0.94
N PHE A 147 16.25 9.58 -0.36
CA PHE A 147 16.12 8.31 -1.11
C PHE A 147 14.67 8.06 -1.53
N TYR A 148 13.71 8.30 -0.63
CA TYR A 148 12.30 8.11 -0.87
C TYR A 148 11.75 8.92 -2.05
N TYR A 149 12.23 10.14 -2.28
CA TYR A 149 11.84 10.94 -3.45
C TYR A 149 12.10 10.21 -4.78
N GLY A 150 13.21 9.46 -4.86
CA GLY A 150 13.52 8.62 -6.01
C GLY A 150 12.63 7.38 -6.11
N LEU A 151 12.28 6.79 -4.96
CA LEU A 151 11.36 5.65 -4.89
C LEU A 151 9.97 6.02 -5.38
N GLU A 152 9.46 7.22 -5.08
CA GLU A 152 8.17 7.69 -5.61
C GLU A 152 8.15 7.71 -7.14
N ARG A 153 9.27 8.03 -7.80
CA ARG A 153 9.35 7.91 -9.26
C ARG A 153 9.30 6.47 -9.71
N HIS A 154 10.08 5.58 -9.10
CA HIS A 154 10.02 4.17 -9.47
C HIS A 154 8.63 3.58 -9.24
N LEU A 155 7.96 4.00 -8.16
CA LEU A 155 6.62 3.54 -7.79
C LEU A 155 5.57 3.82 -8.88
N PHE A 156 5.69 4.89 -9.67
CA PHE A 156 4.72 5.22 -10.73
C PHE A 156 5.26 5.14 -12.15
N LEU A 157 6.56 5.34 -12.36
CA LEU A 157 7.20 5.47 -13.67
C LEU A 157 8.28 4.41 -13.95
N GLY A 158 8.70 3.62 -12.95
CA GLY A 158 9.81 2.67 -13.08
C GLY A 158 9.50 1.26 -12.55
N ASP A 159 10.49 0.64 -11.90
CA ASP A 159 10.38 -0.66 -11.21
C ASP A 159 9.51 -0.53 -9.94
N ALA A 160 8.19 -0.54 -10.15
CA ALA A 160 7.21 -0.24 -9.13
C ALA A 160 7.13 -1.31 -8.03
N ASP A 161 7.24 -2.61 -8.37
CA ASP A 161 7.26 -3.70 -7.38
C ASP A 161 8.46 -3.54 -6.43
N SER A 162 9.65 -3.27 -6.95
CA SER A 162 10.85 -3.12 -6.11
C SER A 162 10.81 -1.85 -5.26
N ALA A 163 10.28 -0.76 -5.80
CA ALA A 163 10.07 0.47 -5.02
C ALA A 163 9.07 0.26 -3.89
N PHE A 164 7.96 -0.44 -4.15
CA PHE A 164 6.95 -0.77 -3.16
C PHE A 164 7.57 -1.55 -1.98
N GLU A 165 8.33 -2.61 -2.27
CA GLU A 165 9.04 -3.40 -1.24
C GLU A 165 10.07 -2.56 -0.47
N MET A 166 10.83 -1.72 -1.18
CA MET A 166 11.84 -0.86 -0.57
C MET A 166 11.21 0.15 0.40
N ILE A 167 10.06 0.73 0.06
CA ILE A 167 9.33 1.63 0.95
C ILE A 167 8.85 0.89 2.20
N LEU A 168 8.32 -0.33 2.08
CA LEU A 168 7.95 -1.15 3.24
C LEU A 168 9.16 -1.46 4.12
N ARG A 169 10.31 -1.78 3.52
CA ARG A 169 11.58 -2.00 4.24
C ARG A 169 11.99 -0.73 5.01
N LEU A 170 11.98 0.43 4.37
CA LEU A 170 12.30 1.70 5.05
C LEU A 170 11.36 1.98 6.22
N ARG A 171 10.03 1.79 6.05
CA ARG A 171 9.04 1.97 7.13
C ARG A 171 9.28 1.06 8.34
N LYS A 172 9.88 -0.12 8.13
CA LYS A 172 10.22 -1.05 9.21
C LYS A 172 11.26 -0.45 10.15
N PHE A 173 12.31 0.16 9.60
CA PHE A 173 13.47 0.66 10.34
C PHE A 173 13.39 2.14 10.72
N HIS A 174 12.65 2.95 9.94
CA HIS A 174 12.58 4.40 10.13
C HIS A 174 11.20 4.85 10.61
N LYS A 175 11.06 5.04 11.93
CA LYS A 175 9.81 5.51 12.55
C LYS A 175 9.79 7.04 12.61
N ASN A 176 9.02 7.67 11.73
CA ASN A 176 8.80 9.11 11.73
C ASN A 176 7.37 9.43 11.27
N LYS A 177 6.66 10.32 11.97
CA LYS A 177 5.24 10.61 11.69
C LYS A 177 5.01 11.09 10.25
N SER A 178 5.81 12.04 9.77
CA SER A 178 5.68 12.56 8.41
C SER A 178 6.04 11.49 7.38
N PHE A 179 7.11 10.72 7.61
CA PHE A 179 7.50 9.63 6.72
C PHE A 179 6.39 8.57 6.63
N THR A 180 5.79 8.19 7.75
CA THR A 180 4.64 7.28 7.81
C THR A 180 3.46 7.83 7.03
N TYR A 181 3.13 9.11 7.20
CA TYR A 181 2.01 9.74 6.48
C TYR A 181 2.20 9.69 4.96
N TYR A 182 3.32 10.20 4.46
CA TYR A 182 3.57 10.25 3.01
C TYR A 182 3.64 8.86 2.39
N THR A 183 4.37 7.94 3.02
CA THR A 183 4.50 6.58 2.49
C THR A 183 3.19 5.80 2.56
N THR A 184 2.35 6.00 3.59
CA THR A 184 1.00 5.40 3.63
C THR A 184 0.17 5.86 2.43
N ASN A 185 0.11 7.17 2.17
CA ASN A 185 -0.68 7.69 1.06
C ASN A 185 -0.13 7.24 -0.30
N ALA A 186 1.19 7.22 -0.48
CA ALA A 186 1.83 6.77 -1.71
C ALA A 186 1.59 5.27 -1.98
N LEU A 187 1.68 4.40 -0.96
CA LEU A 187 1.44 2.95 -1.11
C LEU A 187 -0.03 2.65 -1.42
N ILE A 188 -0.97 3.36 -0.78
CA ILE A 188 -2.41 3.25 -1.09
C ILE A 188 -2.68 3.74 -2.51
N ALA A 189 -2.17 4.91 -2.88
CA ALA A 189 -2.28 5.46 -4.24
C ALA A 189 -1.72 4.49 -5.29
N ALA A 190 -0.52 3.94 -5.06
CA ALA A 190 0.09 2.97 -5.95
C ALA A 190 -0.77 1.71 -6.11
N SER A 191 -1.35 1.21 -5.02
CA SER A 191 -2.25 0.05 -5.06
C SER A 191 -3.49 0.32 -5.93
N ILE A 192 -4.07 1.53 -5.82
CA ILE A 192 -5.19 1.99 -6.66
C ILE A 192 -4.76 2.07 -8.13
N PHE A 193 -3.73 2.85 -8.42
CA PHE A 193 -3.38 3.22 -9.80
C PHE A 193 -2.80 2.07 -10.60
N HIS A 194 -2.07 1.15 -9.95
CA HIS A 194 -1.64 -0.10 -10.59
C HIS A 194 -2.69 -1.22 -10.53
N LYS A 195 -3.83 -1.00 -9.87
CA LYS A 195 -4.89 -2.01 -9.65
C LYS A 195 -4.35 -3.29 -9.01
N ARG A 196 -3.47 -3.14 -8.02
CA ARG A 196 -2.78 -4.23 -7.30
C ARG A 196 -3.39 -4.44 -5.91
N GLU A 197 -4.36 -5.34 -5.83
CA GLU A 197 -4.98 -5.74 -4.56
C GLU A 197 -3.96 -6.36 -3.60
N ASP A 198 -3.03 -7.15 -4.13
CA ASP A 198 -1.97 -7.81 -3.37
C ASP A 198 -1.06 -6.78 -2.67
N TRP A 199 -0.78 -5.64 -3.31
CA TRP A 199 -0.04 -4.53 -2.69
C TRP A 199 -0.82 -3.93 -1.53
N PHE A 200 -2.11 -3.63 -1.74
CA PHE A 200 -2.98 -3.12 -0.68
C PHE A 200 -2.96 -4.05 0.53
N LEU A 201 -3.28 -5.34 0.33
CA LEU A 201 -3.29 -6.34 1.40
C LEU A 201 -1.92 -6.48 2.07
N LYS A 202 -0.84 -6.51 1.29
CA LYS A 202 0.52 -6.60 1.84
C LYS A 202 0.86 -5.39 2.71
N PHE A 203 0.53 -4.18 2.27
CA PHE A 203 0.71 -2.97 3.08
C PHE A 203 -0.11 -3.04 4.36
N PHE A 204 -1.39 -3.41 4.30
CA PHE A 204 -2.24 -3.53 5.50
C PHE A 204 -1.73 -4.57 6.48
N ASN A 205 -1.18 -5.68 6.00
CA ASN A 205 -0.57 -6.70 6.84
C ASN A 205 0.70 -6.22 7.56
N THR A 206 1.32 -5.10 7.12
CA THR A 206 2.43 -4.47 7.86
C THR A 206 1.97 -3.64 9.05
N ILE A 207 0.66 -3.36 9.16
CA ILE A 207 0.07 -2.57 10.22
C ILE A 207 -0.34 -3.55 11.33
N THR A 208 0.30 -3.42 12.49
CA THR A 208 0.19 -4.39 13.61
C THR A 208 -1.15 -4.35 14.31
N ASP A 209 -1.76 -3.17 14.40
CA ASP A 209 -3.10 -2.99 14.96
C ASP A 209 -3.97 -2.29 13.93
N ILE A 210 -5.17 -2.83 13.67
CA ILE A 210 -6.17 -2.16 12.85
C ILE A 210 -6.49 -0.76 13.40
N GLU A 211 -6.31 -0.51 14.70
CA GLU A 211 -6.42 0.80 15.33
C GLU A 211 -5.42 1.83 14.78
N ASP A 212 -4.26 1.39 14.27
CA ASP A 212 -3.25 2.26 13.66
C ASP A 212 -3.58 2.61 12.20
N VAL A 213 -4.59 1.97 11.60
CA VAL A 213 -5.06 2.32 10.24
C VAL A 213 -5.82 3.63 10.25
N GLU A 214 -5.29 4.64 9.56
CA GLU A 214 -6.05 5.85 9.27
C GLU A 214 -7.06 5.57 8.14
N VAL A 215 -8.35 5.59 8.47
CA VAL A 215 -9.43 5.41 7.48
C VAL A 215 -9.85 6.80 6.99
N ASN A 216 -9.30 7.22 5.86
CA ASN A 216 -9.59 8.49 5.18
C ASN A 216 -10.11 8.25 3.76
N ASP A 217 -10.44 9.31 3.01
CA ASP A 217 -11.01 9.15 1.66
C ASP A 217 -10.07 8.40 0.68
N MET A 218 -8.75 8.49 0.83
CA MET A 218 -7.80 7.69 0.03
C MET A 218 -7.94 6.19 0.34
N TYR A 219 -8.07 5.84 1.63
CA TYR A 219 -8.34 4.46 2.05
C TYR A 219 -9.67 3.95 1.51
N LEU A 220 -10.73 4.75 1.64
CA LEU A 220 -12.06 4.39 1.16
C LEU A 220 -12.08 4.21 -0.36
N LEU A 221 -11.40 5.10 -1.10
CA LEU A 221 -11.21 4.98 -2.53
C LEU A 221 -10.49 3.68 -2.90
N ALA A 222 -9.44 3.30 -2.16
CA ALA A 222 -8.76 2.03 -2.41
C ALA A 222 -9.68 0.83 -2.22
N LYS A 223 -10.46 0.81 -1.13
CA LYS A 223 -11.45 -0.25 -0.89
C LYS A 223 -12.50 -0.29 -2.01
N TYR A 224 -12.98 0.88 -2.46
CA TYR A 224 -13.93 0.99 -3.57
C TYR A 224 -13.36 0.38 -4.87
N VAL A 225 -12.19 0.83 -5.30
CA VAL A 225 -11.52 0.39 -6.54
C VAL A 225 -11.21 -1.09 -6.52
N LEU A 226 -10.78 -1.60 -5.36
CA LEU A 226 -10.44 -3.01 -5.15
C LEU A 226 -11.67 -3.87 -4.83
N LYS A 227 -12.88 -3.32 -4.92
CA LYS A 227 -14.16 -4.01 -4.70
C LYS A 227 -14.24 -4.70 -3.32
N LYS A 228 -13.75 -4.00 -2.30
CA LYS A 228 -13.84 -4.40 -0.88
C LYS A 228 -14.89 -3.55 -0.17
N GLY A 229 -15.61 -4.13 0.78
CA GLY A 229 -16.56 -3.40 1.60
C GLY A 229 -15.93 -2.85 2.89
N LEU A 230 -16.70 -2.07 3.66
CA LEU A 230 -16.26 -1.59 4.97
C LEU A 230 -16.74 -2.51 6.09
N THR A 231 -15.80 -3.00 6.88
CA THR A 231 -16.01 -3.70 8.13
C THR A 231 -16.61 -2.78 9.20
N ALA A 232 -17.18 -3.38 10.24
CA ALA A 232 -17.69 -2.64 11.40
C ALA A 232 -16.63 -1.72 12.03
N LYS A 233 -15.38 -2.18 12.18
CA LYS A 233 -14.28 -1.38 12.74
C LYS A 233 -14.00 -0.13 11.90
N GLU A 234 -13.93 -0.28 10.58
CA GLU A 234 -13.68 0.85 9.67
C GLU A 234 -14.85 1.85 9.70
N ILE A 235 -16.09 1.37 9.75
CA ILE A 235 -17.29 2.21 9.89
C ILE A 235 -17.25 3.02 11.20
N MET A 236 -16.89 2.37 12.31
CA MET A 236 -16.74 3.06 13.61
C MET A 236 -15.70 4.18 13.54
N LYS A 237 -14.59 3.98 12.82
CA LYS A 237 -13.51 4.96 12.67
C LYS A 237 -13.93 6.22 11.91
N ILE A 238 -14.76 6.08 10.87
CA ILE A 238 -15.26 7.22 10.08
C ILE A 238 -16.52 7.87 10.65
N SER A 239 -17.02 7.40 11.80
CA SER A 239 -18.28 7.85 12.40
C SER A 239 -18.42 9.38 12.51
N LYS A 240 -17.37 10.07 12.95
CA LYS A 240 -17.38 11.55 13.00
C LYS A 240 -17.41 12.19 11.61
N MET A 241 -16.71 11.62 10.64
CA MET A 241 -16.62 12.16 9.28
C MET A 241 -17.99 12.14 8.59
N VAL A 242 -18.84 11.16 8.93
CA VAL A 242 -20.20 11.03 8.41
C VAL A 242 -21.27 11.68 9.30
N GLY A 243 -20.87 12.52 10.26
CA GLY A 243 -21.79 13.30 11.10
C GLY A 243 -22.45 12.54 12.25
N PHE A 244 -21.94 11.36 12.64
CA PHE A 244 -22.37 10.69 13.86
C PHE A 244 -21.66 11.27 15.09
N ASN A 245 -22.38 12.07 15.88
CA ASN A 245 -21.79 12.83 16.98
C ASN A 245 -21.72 12.06 18.32
N ASN A 246 -22.55 11.03 18.52
CA ASN A 246 -22.62 10.32 19.80
C ASN A 246 -21.53 9.24 19.93
N GLN A 247 -20.32 9.69 20.24
CA GLN A 247 -19.12 8.86 20.28
C GLN A 247 -18.96 8.04 21.57
N ARG A 248 -19.89 8.17 22.53
CA ARG A 248 -19.73 7.59 23.87
C ARG A 248 -19.64 6.07 23.81
N TYR A 249 -20.62 5.40 23.19
CA TYR A 249 -20.67 3.94 23.18
C TYR A 249 -19.61 3.31 22.28
N ILE A 250 -19.19 3.99 21.21
CA ILE A 250 -18.04 3.56 20.39
C ILE A 250 -16.76 3.48 21.24
N LYS A 251 -16.60 4.39 22.22
CA LYS A 251 -15.45 4.44 23.11
C LYS A 251 -15.58 3.52 24.32
N ASP A 252 -16.69 3.65 25.04
CA ASP A 252 -16.88 3.01 26.34
C ASP A 252 -17.25 1.52 26.19
N GLU A 253 -17.88 1.15 25.07
CA GLU A 253 -18.50 -0.16 24.85
C GLU A 253 -18.08 -0.72 23.48
N LYS A 254 -16.81 -0.51 23.12
CA LYS A 254 -16.25 -0.72 21.78
C LYS A 254 -16.57 -2.11 21.20
N ASP A 255 -16.28 -3.18 21.95
CA ASP A 255 -16.45 -4.55 21.47
C ASP A 255 -17.93 -4.89 21.23
N LEU A 256 -18.80 -4.46 22.14
CA LEU A 256 -20.24 -4.63 22.03
C LEU A 256 -20.79 -3.83 20.83
N PHE A 257 -20.34 -2.58 20.65
CA PHE A 257 -20.75 -1.75 19.53
C PHE A 257 -20.32 -2.35 18.19
N GLU A 258 -19.07 -2.82 18.10
CA GLU A 258 -18.56 -3.50 16.90
C GLU A 258 -19.39 -4.75 16.59
N GLN A 259 -19.71 -5.58 17.58
CA GLN A 259 -20.50 -6.79 17.38
C GLN A 259 -21.92 -6.46 16.89
N GLU A 260 -22.59 -5.49 17.49
CA GLU A 260 -23.94 -5.09 17.05
C GLU A 260 -23.91 -4.53 15.63
N LEU A 261 -22.89 -3.73 15.30
CA LEU A 261 -22.70 -3.24 13.94
C LEU A 261 -22.44 -4.38 12.95
N ARG A 262 -21.62 -5.37 13.29
CA ARG A 262 -21.42 -6.58 12.45
C ARG A 262 -22.72 -7.32 12.19
N LYS A 263 -23.57 -7.51 13.20
CA LYS A 263 -24.89 -8.14 13.03
C LYS A 263 -25.75 -7.35 12.05
N ILE A 264 -25.80 -6.02 12.20
CA ILE A 264 -26.56 -5.15 11.29
C ILE A 264 -26.03 -5.26 9.86
N LEU A 265 -24.71 -5.35 9.66
CA LEU A 265 -24.13 -5.54 8.32
C LEU A 265 -24.57 -6.87 7.70
N ILE A 266 -24.53 -7.97 8.47
CA ILE A 266 -24.99 -9.29 8.00
C ILE A 266 -26.48 -9.24 7.67
N ASP A 267 -27.31 -8.66 8.54
CA ASP A 267 -28.76 -8.58 8.32
C ASP A 267 -29.12 -7.71 7.10
N THR A 268 -28.37 -6.63 6.87
CA THR A 268 -28.64 -5.66 5.80
C THR A 268 -28.06 -6.09 4.44
N TYR A 269 -26.89 -6.72 4.44
CA TYR A 269 -26.11 -6.98 3.22
C TYR A 269 -25.79 -8.46 3.00
N SER A 270 -26.18 -9.35 3.92
CA SER A 270 -25.79 -10.78 3.91
C SER A 270 -24.26 -10.99 3.91
N CYS A 271 -23.52 -10.03 4.46
CA CYS A 271 -22.06 -10.04 4.55
C CYS A 271 -21.58 -9.22 5.76
N GLU A 272 -20.38 -9.49 6.27
CA GLU A 272 -19.76 -8.72 7.36
C GLU A 272 -19.22 -7.34 6.95
N GLU A 273 -19.28 -7.01 5.66
CA GLU A 273 -18.81 -5.74 5.12
C GLU A 273 -19.94 -4.98 4.42
N MET A 274 -19.96 -3.65 4.55
CA MET A 274 -20.83 -2.78 3.76
C MET A 274 -20.26 -2.64 2.34
N PRO A 275 -20.96 -3.11 1.29
CA PRO A 275 -20.49 -2.99 -0.09
C PRO A 275 -20.38 -1.52 -0.52
N LEU A 276 -19.26 -1.17 -1.17
CA LEU A 276 -18.99 0.21 -1.61
C LEU A 276 -19.45 0.48 -3.04
N ASP A 277 -19.64 -0.54 -3.87
CA ASP A 277 -20.08 -0.46 -5.26
C ASP A 277 -21.50 0.12 -5.43
N ARG A 278 -22.28 0.14 -4.35
CA ARG A 278 -23.61 0.76 -4.29
C ARG A 278 -23.58 2.29 -4.34
N PHE A 279 -22.42 2.91 -4.10
CA PHE A 279 -22.26 4.36 -4.11
C PHE A 279 -21.63 4.81 -5.42
N LYS A 280 -22.26 5.78 -6.09
CA LYS A 280 -21.70 6.39 -7.29
C LYS A 280 -20.60 7.36 -6.88
N ILE A 281 -19.35 6.95 -7.07
CA ILE A 281 -18.19 7.75 -6.67
C ILE A 281 -18.06 9.04 -7.51
N THR A 282 -18.67 9.07 -8.70
CA THR A 282 -18.78 10.26 -9.56
C THR A 282 -19.59 11.39 -8.94
N ASP A 283 -20.49 11.06 -8.02
CA ASP A 283 -21.40 12.02 -7.38
C ASP A 283 -20.76 12.63 -6.12
N SER A 284 -19.58 12.15 -5.73
CA SER A 284 -18.83 12.62 -4.56
C SER A 284 -18.11 13.94 -4.88
N PRO A 285 -18.09 14.91 -3.94
CA PRO A 285 -17.21 16.08 -4.03
C PRO A 285 -15.75 15.66 -4.21
N ARG A 286 -14.97 16.46 -4.95
CA ARG A 286 -13.55 16.21 -5.18
C ARG A 286 -12.70 17.10 -4.30
N GLU A 287 -11.64 16.52 -3.74
CA GLU A 287 -10.67 17.23 -2.90
C GLU A 287 -9.24 16.86 -3.28
N GLN A 288 -8.34 17.83 -3.19
CA GLN A 288 -6.91 17.56 -3.32
C GLN A 288 -6.40 16.77 -2.11
N LYS A 289 -5.74 15.64 -2.35
CA LYS A 289 -5.09 14.85 -1.30
C LYS A 289 -3.63 14.61 -1.62
N VAL A 290 -2.78 14.85 -0.63
CA VAL A 290 -1.33 14.64 -0.76
C VAL A 290 -1.03 13.14 -0.85
N ILE A 291 -0.57 12.69 -2.01
CA ILE A 291 -0.14 11.30 -2.24
C ILE A 291 1.38 11.17 -2.41
N LEU A 292 2.11 12.25 -2.72
CA LEU A 292 3.56 12.22 -2.88
C LEU A 292 4.29 13.35 -2.14
N ALA A 293 5.45 13.02 -1.59
CA ALA A 293 6.33 13.94 -0.88
C ALA A 293 7.33 14.65 -1.80
N ASN A 294 7.70 14.05 -2.92
CA ASN A 294 8.71 14.55 -3.85
C ASN A 294 8.26 15.88 -4.45
N TYR A 295 8.83 16.95 -3.92
CA TYR A 295 8.51 18.34 -4.26
C TYR A 295 8.94 18.74 -5.67
N SER A 296 9.72 17.91 -6.38
CA SER A 296 10.04 18.19 -7.77
C SER A 296 8.88 17.84 -8.72
N LEU A 297 7.96 16.97 -8.28
CA LEU A 297 6.75 16.65 -9.03
C LEU A 297 5.76 17.81 -9.00
N ASP A 298 4.97 17.94 -10.06
CA ASP A 298 3.97 19.01 -10.17
C ASP A 298 2.88 18.84 -9.09
N ASP A 299 2.28 19.95 -8.64
CA ASP A 299 1.28 19.90 -7.56
C ASP A 299 0.09 19.00 -7.89
N ASN A 300 -0.34 18.95 -9.16
CA ASN A 300 -1.42 18.05 -9.59
C ASN A 300 -1.04 16.55 -9.52
N GLN A 301 0.26 16.24 -9.49
CA GLN A 301 0.77 14.88 -9.33
C GLN A 301 0.93 14.52 -7.85
N ARG A 302 1.39 15.49 -7.05
CA ARG A 302 1.56 15.33 -5.61
C ARG A 302 0.24 15.35 -4.86
N MET A 303 -0.70 16.14 -5.35
CA MET A 303 -1.98 16.46 -4.72
C MET A 303 -3.15 16.36 -5.72
N PRO A 304 -3.37 15.18 -6.33
CA PRO A 304 -4.48 14.97 -7.25
C PRO A 304 -5.82 15.20 -6.56
N GLU A 305 -6.80 15.62 -7.35
CA GLU A 305 -8.20 15.63 -6.94
C GLU A 305 -8.75 14.20 -6.92
N ILE A 306 -9.24 13.78 -5.76
CA ILE A 306 -9.91 12.50 -5.58
C ILE A 306 -11.34 12.72 -5.06
N PRO A 307 -12.27 11.81 -5.37
CA PRO A 307 -13.60 11.83 -4.77
C PRO A 307 -13.54 11.56 -3.25
N SER A 308 -14.24 12.38 -2.48
CA SER A 308 -14.43 12.22 -1.04
C SER A 308 -15.71 11.41 -0.78
N LEU A 309 -15.56 10.13 -0.49
CA LEU A 309 -16.69 9.25 -0.15
C LEU A 309 -17.37 9.70 1.14
N THR A 310 -16.61 10.19 2.13
CA THR A 310 -17.19 10.69 3.39
C THR A 310 -18.08 11.92 3.22
N GLN A 311 -17.92 12.69 2.13
CA GLN A 311 -18.79 13.81 1.76
C GLN A 311 -19.88 13.45 0.75
N ASN A 312 -19.92 12.21 0.28
CA ASN A 312 -21.02 11.74 -0.54
C ASN A 312 -22.27 11.56 0.35
N ASN A 313 -23.32 12.32 0.08
CA ASN A 313 -24.52 12.36 0.93
C ASN A 313 -25.13 10.97 1.15
N ILE A 314 -25.25 10.15 0.10
CA ILE A 314 -25.85 8.81 0.18
C ILE A 314 -24.97 7.89 1.04
N PHE A 315 -23.65 7.95 0.84
CA PHE A 315 -22.70 7.20 1.65
C PHE A 315 -22.76 7.63 3.11
N ALA A 316 -22.62 8.93 3.39
CA ALA A 316 -22.59 9.47 4.74
C ALA A 316 -23.87 9.14 5.51
N GLU A 317 -25.04 9.31 4.87
CA GLU A 317 -26.33 8.98 5.47
C GLU A 317 -26.47 7.47 5.73
N THR A 318 -26.04 6.63 4.77
CA THR A 318 -26.06 5.17 4.95
C THR A 318 -25.20 4.72 6.13
N VAL A 319 -23.96 5.20 6.21
CA VAL A 319 -23.05 4.86 7.31
C VAL A 319 -23.60 5.38 8.64
N LYS A 320 -24.14 6.60 8.66
CA LYS A 320 -24.75 7.18 9.85
C LYS A 320 -25.95 6.37 10.35
N MET A 321 -26.83 5.90 9.45
CA MET A 321 -27.96 5.04 9.82
C MET A 321 -27.50 3.72 10.45
N LEU A 322 -26.45 3.09 9.91
CA LEU A 322 -25.88 1.86 10.49
C LEU A 322 -25.35 2.11 11.92
N LEU A 323 -24.67 3.25 12.13
CA LEU A 323 -24.15 3.66 13.43
C LEU A 323 -25.28 3.96 14.43
N GLU A 324 -26.36 4.62 13.99
CA GLU A 324 -27.53 4.92 14.83
C GLU A 324 -28.29 3.64 15.22
N ALA A 325 -28.44 2.69 14.30
CA ALA A 325 -29.03 1.39 14.60
C ALA A 325 -28.19 0.60 15.64
N ALA A 326 -26.87 0.54 15.45
CA ALA A 326 -25.98 -0.09 16.42
C ALA A 326 -26.06 0.61 17.79
N HIS A 327 -26.11 1.94 17.81
CA HIS A 327 -26.24 2.74 19.02
C HIS A 327 -27.49 2.36 19.84
N GLU A 328 -28.67 2.30 19.20
CA GLU A 328 -29.91 1.96 19.91
C GLU A 328 -29.95 0.50 20.38
N ASN A 329 -29.35 -0.43 19.62
CA ASN A 329 -29.19 -1.82 20.05
C ASN A 329 -28.32 -1.92 21.31
N VAL A 330 -27.14 -1.29 21.31
CA VAL A 330 -26.20 -1.29 22.44
C VAL A 330 -26.86 -0.70 23.70
N LYS A 331 -27.53 0.44 23.55
CA LYS A 331 -28.29 1.09 24.65
C LYS A 331 -29.38 0.19 25.22
N THR A 332 -30.08 -0.56 24.36
CA THR A 332 -31.12 -1.51 24.77
C THR A 332 -30.53 -2.69 25.56
N ILE A 333 -29.43 -3.27 25.06
CA ILE A 333 -28.70 -4.35 25.72
C ILE A 333 -28.19 -3.90 27.10
N LEU A 334 -27.54 -2.74 27.19
CA LEU A 334 -27.02 -2.23 28.46
C LEU A 334 -28.13 -1.91 29.46
N LYS A 335 -29.29 -1.43 28.99
CA LYS A 335 -30.47 -1.23 29.84
C LYS A 335 -30.99 -2.55 30.41
N TYR A 336 -31.01 -3.61 29.60
CA TYR A 336 -31.39 -4.96 30.04
C TYR A 336 -30.40 -5.51 31.08
N LEU A 337 -29.10 -5.47 30.81
CA LEU A 337 -28.06 -5.95 31.72
C LEU A 337 -28.12 -5.26 33.08
N ARG A 338 -28.28 -3.93 33.10
CA ARG A 338 -28.45 -3.13 34.33
C ARG A 338 -29.69 -3.54 35.12
N LYS A 339 -30.81 -3.80 34.45
CA LYS A 339 -32.06 -4.21 35.11
C LYS A 339 -31.93 -5.59 35.77
N ASN A 340 -31.20 -6.50 35.14
CA ASN A 340 -31.06 -7.88 35.60
C ASN A 340 -29.81 -8.12 36.48
N LYS A 341 -29.05 -7.06 36.80
CA LYS A 341 -27.78 -7.12 37.55
C LYS A 341 -26.75 -8.07 36.93
N GLU A 342 -26.82 -8.26 35.62
CA GLU A 342 -25.82 -9.02 34.87
C GLU A 342 -24.66 -8.07 34.55
N THR A 343 -23.45 -8.44 34.95
CA THR A 343 -22.24 -7.62 34.76
C THR A 343 -21.49 -7.93 33.48
N ASN A 344 -21.77 -9.07 32.82
CA ASN A 344 -20.98 -9.55 31.70
C ASN A 344 -21.82 -9.70 30.44
N PHE A 345 -21.59 -8.79 29.48
CA PHE A 345 -21.78 -9.13 28.08
C PHE A 345 -20.65 -10.09 27.70
N ILE A 346 -20.96 -11.38 27.58
CA ILE A 346 -20.01 -12.35 27.04
C ILE A 346 -19.95 -12.06 25.54
N VAL A 347 -18.86 -11.44 25.10
CA VAL A 347 -18.46 -11.47 23.69
C VAL A 347 -18.42 -12.94 23.32
N GLN A 348 -19.40 -13.41 22.55
CA GLN A 348 -19.26 -14.68 21.86
C GLN A 348 -18.14 -14.47 20.87
N LYS A 349 -16.90 -14.73 21.28
CA LYS A 349 -15.89 -15.18 20.33
C LYS A 349 -16.58 -16.32 19.59
N ILE A 350 -16.76 -16.16 18.29
CA ILE A 350 -16.97 -17.31 17.42
C ILE A 350 -15.67 -18.10 17.58
N ASP A 351 -15.70 -19.04 18.52
CA ASP A 351 -14.60 -19.93 18.80
C ASP A 351 -14.57 -20.85 17.58
N ASN A 352 -13.69 -20.53 16.62
CA ASN A 352 -13.36 -21.41 15.50
C ASN A 352 -12.57 -22.66 15.99
N THR A 353 -12.70 -23.02 17.26
CA THR A 353 -12.32 -24.31 17.81
C THR A 353 -13.39 -25.31 17.38
N PRO A 354 -13.04 -26.33 16.58
CA PRO A 354 -14.01 -27.34 16.16
C PRO A 354 -14.66 -27.95 17.41
N GLN A 355 -15.97 -27.73 17.59
CA GLN A 355 -16.73 -28.31 18.70
C GLN A 355 -16.77 -29.84 18.65
N LYS A 356 -16.30 -30.45 17.56
CA LYS A 356 -16.07 -31.89 17.42
C LYS A 356 -14.60 -32.15 17.19
N LYS A 357 -14.01 -32.99 18.05
CA LYS A 357 -12.74 -33.65 17.72
C LYS A 357 -12.96 -34.46 16.42
N PRO A 358 -12.03 -34.41 15.45
CA PRO A 358 -12.15 -35.20 14.24
C PRO A 358 -12.31 -36.68 14.61
N ASP A 359 -13.33 -37.31 14.05
CA ASP A 359 -13.58 -38.75 14.21
C ASP A 359 -12.31 -39.54 13.85
N ASP A 360 -12.05 -40.67 14.50
CA ASP A 360 -10.78 -41.41 14.33
C ASP A 360 -10.56 -41.92 12.90
N VAL A 361 -11.64 -41.94 12.10
CA VAL A 361 -11.64 -42.18 10.65
C VAL A 361 -10.85 -41.10 9.89
N TYR A 362 -10.92 -39.83 10.33
CA TYR A 362 -10.25 -38.70 9.67
C TYR A 362 -8.74 -38.64 9.95
N LYS A 363 -8.28 -39.15 11.11
CA LYS A 363 -6.84 -39.24 11.42
C LYS A 363 -6.08 -40.24 10.54
N LYS A 364 -6.80 -41.12 9.85
CA LYS A 364 -6.23 -42.12 8.92
C LYS A 364 -6.31 -41.68 7.45
N SER A 365 -6.93 -40.54 7.16
CA SER A 365 -7.05 -40.02 5.79
C SER A 365 -5.80 -39.20 5.42
N PRO A 366 -5.13 -39.47 4.29
CA PRO A 366 -4.01 -38.66 3.79
C PRO A 366 -4.36 -37.18 3.63
N ILE A 367 -5.65 -36.89 3.39
CA ILE A 367 -6.20 -35.55 3.18
C ILE A 367 -6.12 -34.69 4.46
N PHE A 368 -6.11 -35.31 5.65
CA PHE A 368 -6.22 -34.56 6.91
C PHE A 368 -4.98 -33.73 7.24
N ASN A 369 -3.80 -34.14 6.74
CA ASN A 369 -2.56 -33.37 6.89
C ASN A 369 -2.43 -32.23 5.85
N GLU A 370 -3.31 -32.18 4.85
CA GLU A 370 -3.27 -31.22 3.74
C GLU A 370 -4.36 -30.14 3.80
N ILE A 371 -5.28 -30.22 4.77
CA ILE A 371 -6.34 -29.22 4.95
C ILE A 371 -5.81 -28.09 5.85
N ASP A 372 -5.67 -26.88 5.30
CA ASP A 372 -5.49 -25.68 6.12
C ASP A 372 -6.80 -25.34 6.82
N VAL A 373 -6.88 -25.70 8.10
CA VAL A 373 -8.03 -25.45 8.98
C VAL A 373 -8.33 -23.96 9.17
N LYS A 374 -7.41 -23.05 8.81
CA LYS A 374 -7.65 -21.59 8.83
C LYS A 374 -8.55 -21.11 7.69
N MET A 375 -8.80 -21.95 6.70
CA MET A 375 -9.62 -21.64 5.52
C MET A 375 -10.95 -22.41 5.55
N PHE A 376 -11.55 -22.56 6.73
CA PHE A 376 -12.74 -23.40 6.94
C PHE A 376 -13.87 -23.10 5.94
N ASP A 377 -14.25 -21.83 5.78
CA ASP A 377 -15.32 -21.43 4.87
C ASP A 377 -14.97 -21.71 3.39
N GLU A 378 -13.71 -21.54 3.02
CA GLU A 378 -13.26 -21.80 1.66
C GLU A 378 -13.16 -23.31 1.36
N ASN A 379 -12.78 -24.10 2.36
CA ASN A 379 -12.79 -25.56 2.30
C ASN A 379 -14.22 -26.12 2.23
N VAL A 380 -15.18 -25.50 2.93
CA VAL A 380 -16.61 -25.83 2.81
C VAL A 380 -17.10 -25.52 1.40
N ARG A 381 -16.74 -24.36 0.83
CA ARG A 381 -17.07 -24.03 -0.56
C ARG A 381 -16.47 -25.04 -1.54
N TYR A 382 -15.17 -25.36 -1.42
CA TYR A 382 -14.52 -26.36 -2.27
C TYR A 382 -15.17 -27.74 -2.15
N TYR A 383 -15.58 -28.16 -0.95
CA TYR A 383 -16.33 -29.39 -0.73
C TYR A 383 -17.72 -29.37 -1.41
N ASP A 384 -18.47 -28.28 -1.23
CA ASP A 384 -19.80 -28.08 -1.85
C ASP A 384 -19.73 -27.88 -3.38
N GLU A 385 -18.54 -27.65 -3.93
CA GLU A 385 -18.26 -27.60 -5.37
C GLU A 385 -17.61 -28.89 -5.90
N GLY A 386 -17.20 -29.81 -5.01
CA GLY A 386 -16.49 -31.03 -5.38
C GLY A 386 -15.09 -30.77 -5.95
N ILE A 387 -14.40 -29.79 -5.41
CA ILE A 387 -13.07 -29.33 -5.82
C ILE A 387 -12.07 -29.60 -4.69
N CYS A 388 -10.87 -30.04 -5.02
CA CYS A 388 -9.79 -30.20 -4.05
C CYS A 388 -9.24 -28.83 -3.62
N PRO A 389 -9.22 -28.49 -2.32
CA PRO A 389 -8.75 -27.18 -1.85
C PRO A 389 -7.25 -26.94 -2.10
N ASN A 390 -6.46 -28.02 -2.21
CA ASN A 390 -5.01 -27.92 -2.39
C ASN A 390 -4.61 -27.73 -3.86
N CYS A 391 -5.14 -28.57 -4.76
CA CYS A 391 -4.75 -28.56 -6.19
C CYS A 391 -5.83 -28.01 -7.14
N LYS A 392 -7.01 -27.61 -6.63
CA LYS A 392 -8.13 -27.03 -7.38
C LYS A 392 -8.71 -27.90 -8.50
N SER A 393 -8.41 -29.20 -8.51
CA SER A 393 -9.00 -30.16 -9.46
C SER A 393 -10.38 -30.64 -8.98
N LYS A 394 -11.28 -30.94 -9.92
CA LYS A 394 -12.55 -31.63 -9.61
C LYS A 394 -12.27 -33.03 -9.04
N VAL A 395 -13.09 -33.44 -8.08
CA VAL A 395 -13.01 -34.74 -7.41
C VAL A 395 -14.18 -35.61 -7.87
N ASP A 396 -13.88 -36.77 -8.45
CA ASP A 396 -14.87 -37.62 -9.14
C ASP A 396 -15.94 -38.24 -8.21
N LYS A 397 -15.70 -38.27 -6.90
CA LYS A 397 -16.64 -38.78 -5.90
C LYS A 397 -16.68 -37.86 -4.68
N ARG A 398 -17.86 -37.28 -4.42
CA ARG A 398 -18.13 -36.60 -3.14
C ARG A 398 -18.15 -37.62 -2.00
N PRO A 399 -17.42 -37.37 -0.89
CA PRO A 399 -17.65 -38.09 0.36
C PRO A 399 -19.10 -37.86 0.81
N ALA A 400 -19.82 -38.92 1.19
CA ALA A 400 -21.20 -38.80 1.64
C ALA A 400 -21.31 -37.89 2.89
N LYS A 401 -22.27 -36.96 2.87
CA LYS A 401 -22.65 -36.14 4.04
C LYS A 401 -23.21 -37.09 5.10
N LYS A 402 -22.52 -37.24 6.23
CA LYS A 402 -23.01 -37.95 7.43
C LYS A 402 -23.29 -36.96 8.54
#